data_AF-A0A497LIB4-F1
#
_entry.id   AF-A0A497LIB4-F1
#
_cell.length_a   1.000
_cell.length_b   1.000
_cell.length_c   1.000
_cell.angle_alpha   90.00
_cell.angle_beta   90.00
_cell.angle_gamma   90.00
#
_symmetry.space_group_name_H-M   'P 1'
#
loop_
_entity.id
_entity.type
_entity.pdbx_description
1 polymer ?
#
loop_
_entity_poly.entity_id
_entity_poly.type
_entity_poly.pdbx_seq_one_letter_code
_entity_poly.pdbx_strand_id
1 'polypeptide(L)'
;AIDRYLGGTGTLEDSFADIGEISHWLGREEGFAYKPRVKMPRLPLEKRKGNFAEVELGFNEKMAVEEAGRCLRCDLRLLISPPILPPEKWLKLTEENVAQAPEAEGVFQLLDENKAVIYIKGTSNLRKDLEAQLSNPKAKYFMYEEAKMFTMRESELLQQYIKKHGKLPEQNVELEEDLY
;
A
#
# COMPACT_ATOMS: atom_id res chain seq x y z
N ALA A 1 15.05 33.88 -10.35
CA ALA A 1 15.70 35.14 -9.94
C ALA A 1 17.10 35.29 -10.57
N ILE A 2 17.90 34.22 -10.66
CA ILE A 2 19.25 34.25 -11.25
C ILE A 2 19.25 34.52 -12.77
N ASP A 3 18.40 33.85 -13.55
CA ASP A 3 18.37 33.99 -15.02
C ASP A 3 18.09 35.44 -15.48
N ARG A 4 17.04 36.06 -14.94
CA ARG A 4 16.74 37.49 -15.14
C ARG A 4 17.87 38.43 -14.72
N TYR A 5 18.62 38.08 -13.67
CA TYR A 5 19.74 38.87 -13.18
C TYR A 5 20.96 38.79 -14.11
N LEU A 6 21.15 37.66 -14.80
CA LEU A 6 22.19 37.46 -15.80
C LEU A 6 21.77 37.94 -17.21
N GLY A 7 20.62 38.60 -17.35
CA GLY A 7 20.13 39.16 -18.62
C GLY A 7 19.21 38.23 -19.42
N GLY A 8 18.80 37.08 -18.85
CA GLY A 8 17.80 36.18 -19.43
C GLY A 8 16.36 36.67 -19.23
N THR A 9 15.40 35.99 -19.87
CA THR A 9 13.97 36.32 -19.81
C THR A 9 13.30 35.84 -18.51
N GLY A 10 13.97 34.98 -17.75
CA GLY A 10 13.44 34.32 -16.56
C GLY A 10 12.60 33.09 -16.87
N THR A 11 12.60 32.65 -18.11
CA THR A 11 11.78 31.54 -18.61
C THR A 11 12.68 30.39 -19.01
N LEU A 12 12.64 29.29 -18.24
CA LEU A 12 13.37 28.06 -18.55
C LEU A 12 12.43 27.12 -19.31
N GLU A 13 12.22 27.41 -20.60
CA GLU A 13 11.35 26.63 -21.51
C GLU A 13 12.09 25.50 -22.22
N ASP A 14 13.40 25.36 -22.01
CA ASP A 14 14.21 24.38 -22.72
C ASP A 14 14.00 22.96 -22.17
N SER A 15 13.26 22.13 -22.91
CA SER A 15 13.31 20.68 -22.75
C SER A 15 14.58 20.15 -23.43
N PHE A 16 15.67 20.06 -22.67
CA PHE A 16 16.97 19.60 -23.20
C PHE A 16 17.01 18.13 -23.65
N ALA A 17 15.98 17.33 -23.32
CA ALA A 17 15.84 15.96 -23.78
C ALA A 17 14.38 15.51 -23.74
N ASP A 18 13.97 14.73 -24.75
CA ASP A 18 12.72 13.97 -24.71
C ASP A 18 12.88 12.83 -23.70
N ILE A 19 12.03 12.81 -22.69
CA ILE A 19 11.92 11.65 -21.78
C ILE A 19 11.16 10.58 -22.55
N GLY A 20 11.89 9.71 -23.24
CA GLY A 20 11.32 8.56 -23.93
C GLY A 20 10.60 7.60 -22.97
N GLU A 21 9.71 6.77 -23.51
CA GLU A 21 9.03 5.74 -22.73
C GLU A 21 10.05 4.77 -22.11
N ILE A 22 9.98 4.62 -20.79
CA ILE A 22 10.85 3.71 -20.05
C ILE A 22 10.36 2.28 -20.28
N SER A 23 11.23 1.43 -20.79
CA SER A 23 10.92 0.00 -20.93
C SER A 23 10.77 -0.66 -19.55
N HIS A 24 9.59 -1.25 -19.30
CA HIS A 24 9.30 -2.05 -18.11
C HIS A 24 10.12 -3.35 -18.03
N TRP A 25 10.78 -3.75 -19.12
CA TRP A 25 11.58 -4.97 -19.17
C TRP A 25 13.00 -4.73 -18.67
N LEU A 26 13.32 -5.27 -17.48
CA LEU A 26 14.65 -5.24 -16.90
C LEU A 26 15.66 -6.13 -17.66
N GLY A 27 15.19 -7.19 -18.32
CA GLY A 27 16.08 -8.16 -18.96
C GLY A 27 17.02 -8.86 -17.97
N ARG A 28 17.94 -9.65 -18.52
CA ARG A 28 18.98 -10.35 -17.76
C ARG A 28 20.32 -10.06 -18.40
N GLU A 29 21.26 -9.60 -17.59
CA GLU A 29 22.64 -9.43 -17.99
C GLU A 29 23.55 -10.23 -17.05
N GLU A 30 24.25 -11.21 -17.61
CA GLU A 30 25.20 -12.03 -16.86
C GLU A 30 26.35 -11.18 -16.34
N GLY A 31 26.71 -11.38 -15.07
CA GLY A 31 27.81 -10.66 -14.44
C GLY A 31 27.55 -9.17 -14.15
N PHE A 32 26.32 -8.67 -14.33
CA PHE A 32 25.95 -7.27 -14.08
C PHE A 32 26.43 -6.74 -12.73
N ALA A 33 26.21 -7.51 -11.65
CA ALA A 33 26.59 -7.13 -10.29
C ALA A 33 28.10 -6.98 -10.10
N TYR A 34 28.91 -7.57 -10.97
CA TYR A 34 30.37 -7.52 -10.91
C TYR A 34 30.97 -6.46 -11.84
N LYS A 35 30.15 -5.70 -12.57
CA LYS A 35 30.64 -4.63 -13.45
C LYS A 35 31.35 -3.53 -12.64
N PRO A 36 32.66 -3.32 -12.82
CA PRO A 36 33.38 -2.27 -12.12
C PRO A 36 32.95 -0.90 -12.63
N ARG A 37 33.14 0.12 -11.79
CA ARG A 37 32.97 1.51 -12.21
C ARG A 37 33.99 1.88 -13.28
N VAL A 38 33.53 2.54 -14.33
CA VAL A 38 34.42 3.10 -15.36
C VAL A 38 35.26 4.22 -14.71
N LYS A 39 36.58 4.13 -14.84
CA LYS A 39 37.49 5.13 -14.24
C LYS A 39 37.42 6.44 -15.02
N MET A 40 37.20 7.55 -14.31
CA MET A 40 37.21 8.91 -14.89
C MET A 40 38.58 9.22 -15.51
N PRO A 41 38.65 9.52 -16.82
CA PRO A 41 39.84 10.07 -17.44
C PRO A 41 40.24 11.37 -16.74
N ARG A 42 41.51 11.46 -16.34
CA ARG A 42 41.99 12.57 -15.54
C ARG A 42 43.31 13.11 -16.05
N LEU A 43 43.50 14.42 -15.95
CA LEU A 43 44.76 15.05 -16.28
C LEU A 43 45.88 14.49 -15.37
N PRO A 44 47.06 14.12 -15.92
CA PRO A 44 48.20 13.66 -15.12
C PRO A 44 48.60 14.70 -14.07
N LEU A 45 49.05 14.24 -12.89
CA LEU A 45 49.33 15.10 -11.73
C LEU A 45 50.36 16.19 -12.03
N GLU A 46 51.35 15.86 -12.84
CA GLU A 46 52.44 16.74 -13.26
C GLU A 46 51.91 17.95 -14.05
N LYS A 47 50.79 17.78 -14.78
CA LYS A 47 50.19 18.79 -15.64
C LYS A 47 49.11 19.63 -14.94
N ARG A 48 48.80 19.36 -13.67
CA ARG A 48 47.75 20.09 -12.92
C ARG A 48 48.24 21.41 -12.31
N LYS A 49 49.55 21.65 -12.28
CA LYS A 49 50.13 22.84 -11.63
C LYS A 49 50.25 24.00 -12.61
N GLY A 50 50.00 25.22 -12.10
CA GLY A 50 50.24 26.46 -12.83
C GLY A 50 49.23 26.78 -13.94
N ASN A 51 48.09 26.11 -13.96
CA ASN A 51 47.00 26.38 -14.90
C ASN A 51 45.63 26.13 -14.24
N PHE A 52 44.57 26.49 -14.97
CA PHE A 52 43.17 26.25 -14.59
C PHE A 52 42.50 25.24 -15.54
N ALA A 53 43.27 24.30 -16.10
CA ALA A 53 42.73 23.29 -16.99
C ALA A 53 41.87 22.27 -16.21
N GLU A 54 40.85 21.73 -16.88
CA GLU A 54 39.97 20.71 -16.29
C GLU A 54 40.76 19.45 -15.91
N VAL A 55 40.50 18.97 -14.69
CA VAL A 55 41.18 17.79 -14.14
C VAL A 55 40.46 16.51 -14.53
N GLU A 56 39.14 16.52 -14.54
CA GLU A 56 38.30 15.42 -15.04
C GLU A 56 37.98 15.70 -16.50
N LEU A 57 38.43 14.84 -17.39
CA LEU A 57 38.36 15.09 -18.84
C LEU A 57 37.04 14.58 -19.46
N GLY A 58 36.10 14.13 -18.62
CA GLY A 58 34.86 13.49 -19.05
C GLY A 58 35.05 12.09 -19.64
N PHE A 59 33.93 11.43 -19.90
CA PHE A 59 33.91 10.16 -20.60
C PHE A 59 33.81 10.37 -22.11
N ASN A 60 34.49 9.51 -22.87
CA ASN A 60 34.14 9.35 -24.27
C ASN A 60 32.81 8.60 -24.39
N GLU A 61 32.22 8.59 -25.58
CA GLU A 61 30.91 7.96 -25.84
C GLU A 61 30.84 6.51 -25.33
N LYS A 62 31.85 5.69 -25.65
CA LYS A 62 31.89 4.29 -25.23
C LYS A 62 31.90 4.13 -23.72
N MET A 63 32.71 4.92 -23.01
CA MET A 63 32.81 4.91 -21.55
C MET A 63 31.51 5.39 -20.89
N ALA A 64 30.87 6.40 -21.49
CA ALA A 64 29.61 6.94 -21.01
C ALA A 64 28.48 5.90 -21.11
N VAL A 65 28.38 5.21 -22.25
CA VAL A 65 27.41 4.12 -22.45
C VAL A 65 27.66 2.97 -21.48
N GLU A 66 28.93 2.59 -21.27
CA GLU A 66 29.29 1.53 -20.34
C GLU A 66 28.92 1.86 -18.87
N GLU A 67 29.22 3.08 -18.41
CA GLU A 67 28.85 3.50 -17.04
C GLU A 67 27.33 3.70 -16.89
N ALA A 68 26.64 4.23 -17.90
CA ALA A 68 25.18 4.37 -17.90
C ALA A 68 24.48 2.99 -17.86
N GLY A 69 25.07 1.99 -18.51
CA GLY A 69 24.60 0.61 -18.48
C GLY A 69 24.68 -0.07 -17.11
N ARG A 70 25.34 0.54 -16.10
CA ARG A 70 25.35 0.06 -14.71
C ARG A 70 24.14 0.55 -13.89
N CYS A 71 23.23 1.32 -14.50
CA CYS A 71 22.02 1.78 -13.84
C CYS A 71 21.15 0.60 -13.37
N LEU A 72 20.71 0.65 -12.11
CA LEU A 72 19.80 -0.36 -11.53
C LEU A 72 18.33 -0.18 -11.93
N ARG A 73 17.99 0.92 -12.61
CA ARG A 73 16.61 1.29 -12.98
C ARG A 73 15.65 1.25 -11.78
N CYS A 74 16.04 1.90 -10.70
CA CYS A 74 15.26 1.94 -9.45
C CYS A 74 13.94 2.72 -9.57
N ASP A 75 13.83 3.58 -10.57
CA ASP A 75 12.64 4.31 -11.00
C ASP A 75 11.50 3.37 -11.44
N LEU A 76 11.83 2.21 -12.04
CA LEU A 76 10.83 1.19 -12.40
C LEU A 76 10.02 0.69 -11.20
N ARG A 77 10.51 0.86 -9.96
CA ARG A 77 9.74 0.56 -8.75
C ARG A 77 8.41 1.31 -8.70
N LEU A 78 8.37 2.53 -9.22
CA LEU A 78 7.18 3.38 -9.23
C LEU A 78 6.09 2.83 -10.16
N LEU A 79 6.45 1.93 -11.07
CA LEU A 79 5.56 1.31 -12.05
C LEU A 79 5.11 -0.10 -11.60
N ILE A 80 5.58 -0.60 -10.46
CA ILE A 80 5.17 -1.90 -9.93
C ILE A 80 3.73 -1.80 -9.44
N SER A 81 2.83 -2.58 -10.04
CA SER A 81 1.44 -2.69 -9.60
C SER A 81 1.36 -3.25 -8.17
N PRO A 82 0.40 -2.81 -7.36
CA PRO A 82 0.20 -3.37 -6.03
C PRO A 82 -0.10 -4.87 -6.13
N PRO A 83 0.37 -5.69 -5.17
CA PRO A 83 0.06 -7.10 -5.16
C PRO A 83 -1.46 -7.30 -5.03
N ILE A 84 -1.99 -8.27 -5.77
CA ILE A 84 -3.37 -8.71 -5.59
C ILE A 84 -3.44 -9.39 -4.22
N LEU A 85 -4.17 -8.79 -3.29
CA LEU A 85 -4.39 -9.34 -1.96
C LEU A 85 -5.48 -10.42 -2.02
N PRO A 86 -5.44 -11.46 -1.16
CA PRO A 86 -6.54 -12.41 -1.04
C PRO A 86 -7.83 -11.66 -0.67
N PRO A 87 -9.01 -12.12 -1.12
CA PRO A 87 -10.27 -11.48 -0.79
C PRO A 87 -10.45 -11.45 0.74
N GLU A 88 -10.75 -10.26 1.27
CA GLU A 88 -11.01 -10.09 2.69
C GLU A 88 -12.35 -10.76 3.04
N LYS A 89 -12.42 -11.43 4.20
CA LYS A 89 -13.63 -12.14 4.64
C LYS A 89 -14.75 -11.20 5.13
N TRP A 90 -14.43 -9.92 5.32
CA TRP A 90 -15.35 -8.90 5.83
C TRP A 90 -15.74 -7.94 4.71
N LEU A 91 -17.01 -7.55 4.70
CA LEU A 91 -17.58 -6.59 3.77
C LEU A 91 -17.71 -5.23 4.45
N LYS A 92 -17.64 -4.14 3.70
CA LYS A 92 -17.94 -2.81 4.24
C LYS A 92 -19.41 -2.74 4.65
N LEU A 93 -19.72 -2.14 5.80
CA LEU A 93 -21.09 -1.93 6.24
C LEU A 93 -21.74 -0.80 5.42
N THR A 94 -22.18 -1.13 4.21
CA THR A 94 -22.91 -0.27 3.29
C THR A 94 -24.23 -0.94 2.92
N GLU A 95 -25.25 -0.14 2.60
CA GLU A 95 -26.58 -0.64 2.19
C GLU A 95 -26.47 -1.68 1.06
N GLU A 96 -25.59 -1.45 0.08
CA GLU A 96 -25.35 -2.36 -1.04
C GLU A 96 -24.86 -3.75 -0.59
N ASN A 97 -23.94 -3.81 0.39
CA ASN A 97 -23.40 -5.07 0.88
C ASN A 97 -24.38 -5.77 1.82
N VAL A 98 -25.16 -5.01 2.59
CA VAL A 98 -26.22 -5.55 3.46
C VAL A 98 -27.36 -6.13 2.63
N ALA A 99 -27.72 -5.51 1.51
CA ALA A 99 -28.73 -6.03 0.59
C ALA A 99 -28.32 -7.38 -0.05
N GLN A 100 -27.01 -7.63 -0.20
CA GLN A 100 -26.49 -8.92 -0.68
C GLN A 100 -26.53 -10.02 0.39
N ALA A 101 -26.70 -9.68 1.67
CA ALA A 101 -26.79 -10.67 2.73
C ALA A 101 -28.10 -11.48 2.62
N PRO A 102 -28.08 -12.80 2.89
CA PRO A 102 -29.27 -13.64 2.85
C PRO A 102 -30.23 -13.34 4.01
N GLU A 103 -31.53 -13.51 3.78
CA GLU A 103 -32.57 -13.49 4.83
C GLU A 103 -32.65 -14.84 5.55
N ALA A 104 -31.53 -15.26 6.13
CA ALA A 104 -31.38 -16.53 6.84
C ALA A 104 -31.03 -16.30 8.32
N GLU A 105 -31.21 -17.35 9.12
CA GLU A 105 -30.75 -17.40 10.50
C GLU A 105 -29.22 -17.59 10.53
N GLY A 106 -28.54 -16.83 11.38
CA GLY A 106 -27.08 -16.89 11.45
C GLY A 106 -26.49 -15.98 12.50
N VAL A 107 -25.17 -15.83 12.46
CA VAL A 107 -24.43 -14.93 13.35
C VAL A 107 -23.68 -13.93 12.50
N PHE A 108 -23.71 -12.66 12.89
CA PHE A 108 -22.87 -11.64 12.29
C PHE A 108 -21.89 -11.05 13.30
N GLN A 109 -20.76 -10.58 12.79
CA GLN A 109 -19.74 -9.86 13.54
C GLN A 109 -19.55 -8.49 12.91
N LEU A 110 -19.56 -7.45 13.73
CA LEU A 110 -19.23 -6.09 13.31
C LEU A 110 -17.79 -5.78 13.67
N LEU A 111 -17.13 -5.03 12.80
CA LEU A 111 -15.76 -4.60 13.00
C LEU A 111 -15.63 -3.08 12.85
N ASP A 112 -14.72 -2.53 13.63
CA ASP A 112 -14.33 -1.12 13.57
C ASP A 112 -13.41 -0.81 12.37
N GLU A 113 -12.88 0.42 12.33
CA GLU A 113 -11.92 0.84 11.31
C GLU A 113 -10.59 0.09 11.33
N ASN A 114 -10.23 -0.50 12.47
CA ASN A 114 -9.02 -1.28 12.67
C ASN A 114 -9.25 -2.78 12.42
N LYS A 115 -10.44 -3.18 11.95
CA LYS A 115 -10.85 -4.59 11.77
C LYS A 115 -10.86 -5.37 13.08
N ALA A 116 -11.09 -4.69 14.21
CA ALA A 116 -11.34 -5.31 15.50
C ALA A 116 -12.84 -5.60 15.66
N VAL A 117 -13.18 -6.80 16.13
CA VAL A 117 -14.58 -7.19 16.34
C VAL A 117 -15.15 -6.42 17.54
N ILE A 118 -16.14 -5.58 17.28
CA ILE A 118 -16.79 -4.75 18.30
C ILE A 118 -18.12 -5.33 18.78
N TYR A 119 -18.74 -6.18 17.96
CA TYR A 119 -20.03 -6.78 18.26
C TYR A 119 -20.17 -8.15 17.60
N ILE A 120 -20.77 -9.10 18.32
CA ILE A 120 -21.15 -10.42 17.82
C ILE A 120 -22.59 -10.66 18.27
N LYS A 121 -23.49 -10.97 17.32
CA LYS A 121 -24.88 -11.26 17.63
C LYS A 121 -25.42 -12.39 16.76
N GLY A 122 -26.10 -13.34 17.39
CA GLY A 122 -26.91 -14.34 16.73
C GLY A 122 -28.30 -13.79 16.41
N THR A 123 -28.74 -13.91 15.16
CA THR A 123 -30.03 -13.41 14.72
C THR A 123 -30.79 -14.40 13.85
N SER A 124 -32.11 -14.33 13.92
CA SER A 124 -33.00 -15.13 13.08
C SER A 124 -33.11 -14.58 11.65
N ASN A 125 -32.64 -13.35 11.41
CA ASN A 125 -32.67 -12.74 10.10
C ASN A 125 -31.46 -11.80 9.91
N LEU A 126 -30.41 -12.32 9.26
CA LEU A 126 -29.14 -11.59 9.07
C LEU A 126 -29.36 -10.22 8.42
N ARG A 127 -30.16 -10.14 7.35
CA ARG A 127 -30.40 -8.89 6.61
C ARG A 127 -31.03 -7.79 7.49
N LYS A 128 -32.14 -8.10 8.17
CA LYS A 128 -32.89 -7.10 8.96
C LYS A 128 -32.08 -6.55 10.13
N ASP A 129 -31.35 -7.42 10.84
CA ASP A 129 -30.53 -6.98 11.95
C ASP A 129 -29.27 -6.23 11.50
N LEU A 130 -28.68 -6.59 10.36
CA LEU A 130 -27.58 -5.82 9.75
C LEU A 130 -28.06 -4.44 9.28
N GLU A 131 -29.28 -4.34 8.74
CA GLU A 131 -29.89 -3.06 8.36
C GLU A 131 -30.09 -2.14 9.56
N ALA A 132 -30.56 -2.67 10.69
CA ALA A 132 -30.68 -1.90 11.92
C ALA A 132 -29.32 -1.33 12.38
N GLN A 133 -28.25 -2.07 12.08
CA GLN A 133 -26.90 -1.71 12.49
C GLN A 133 -26.16 -0.77 11.54
N LEU A 134 -26.72 -0.46 10.36
CA LEU A 134 -26.23 0.63 9.50
C LEU A 134 -26.23 1.99 10.23
N SER A 135 -27.10 2.15 11.22
CA SER A 135 -27.16 3.35 12.06
C SER A 135 -26.00 3.46 13.06
N ASN A 136 -25.16 2.43 13.20
CA ASN A 136 -24.10 2.40 14.20
C ASN A 136 -22.82 3.10 13.69
N PRO A 137 -22.39 4.23 14.29
CA PRO A 137 -21.23 4.98 13.82
C PRO A 137 -19.88 4.29 14.08
N LYS A 138 -19.82 3.30 14.99
CA LYS A 138 -18.57 2.59 15.33
C LYS A 138 -18.27 1.42 14.38
N ALA A 139 -19.27 0.89 13.68
CA ALA A 139 -19.12 -0.27 12.79
C ALA A 139 -18.80 0.19 11.36
N LYS A 140 -17.63 -0.21 10.82
CA LYS A 140 -17.25 0.06 9.41
C LYS A 140 -17.30 -1.18 8.53
N TYR A 141 -17.14 -2.36 9.12
CA TYR A 141 -17.16 -3.63 8.39
C TYR A 141 -18.05 -4.65 9.11
N PHE A 142 -18.51 -5.64 8.37
CA PHE A 142 -19.23 -6.77 8.93
C PHE A 142 -18.86 -8.08 8.23
N MET A 143 -19.08 -9.19 8.91
CA MET A 143 -19.08 -10.53 8.32
C MET A 143 -20.25 -11.31 8.89
N TYR A 144 -20.78 -12.26 8.11
CA TYR A 144 -21.88 -13.11 8.55
C TYR A 144 -21.59 -14.57 8.25
N GLU A 145 -22.20 -15.45 9.05
CA GLU A 145 -22.15 -16.88 8.87
C GLU A 145 -23.57 -17.43 9.07
N GLU A 146 -24.10 -18.12 8.05
CA GLU A 146 -25.41 -18.76 8.13
C GLU A 146 -25.35 -19.96 9.09
N ALA A 147 -26.21 -19.95 10.11
CA ALA A 147 -26.24 -20.98 11.14
C ALA A 147 -27.66 -21.10 11.72
N LYS A 148 -28.32 -22.24 11.47
CA LYS A 148 -29.65 -22.57 12.04
C LYS A 148 -29.65 -22.60 13.58
N MET A 149 -28.51 -22.88 14.19
CA MET A 149 -28.31 -22.81 15.65
C MET A 149 -27.52 -21.55 16.00
N PHE A 150 -28.06 -20.37 15.67
CA PHE A 150 -27.38 -19.09 15.83
C PHE A 150 -26.94 -18.82 17.29
N THR A 151 -27.73 -19.25 18.28
CA THR A 151 -27.39 -19.11 19.71
C THR A 151 -26.13 -19.88 20.11
N MET A 152 -25.99 -21.11 19.62
CA MET A 152 -24.80 -21.93 19.90
C MET A 152 -23.57 -21.35 19.21
N ARG A 153 -23.73 -20.91 17.95
CA ARG A 153 -22.63 -20.36 17.15
C ARG A 153 -22.14 -19.01 17.68
N GLU A 154 -23.06 -18.17 18.15
CA GLU A 154 -22.75 -16.89 18.81
C GLU A 154 -21.92 -17.10 20.06
N SER A 155 -22.33 -18.02 20.94
CA SER A 155 -21.60 -18.34 22.17
C SER A 155 -20.20 -18.87 21.86
N GLU A 156 -20.05 -19.71 20.84
CA GLU A 156 -18.74 -20.21 20.40
C GLU A 156 -17.81 -19.07 19.93
N LEU A 157 -18.32 -18.15 19.11
CA LEU A 157 -17.56 -17.02 18.61
C LEU A 157 -17.17 -16.04 19.74
N LEU A 158 -18.07 -15.79 20.68
CA LEU A 158 -17.78 -15.00 21.88
C LEU A 158 -16.69 -15.66 22.73
N GLN A 159 -16.78 -16.97 22.97
CA GLN A 159 -15.75 -17.71 23.71
C GLN A 159 -14.39 -17.68 23.00
N GLN A 160 -14.36 -17.84 21.68
CA GLN A 160 -13.13 -17.71 20.89
C GLN A 160 -12.54 -16.30 20.98
N TYR A 161 -13.39 -15.27 20.94
CA TYR A 161 -12.96 -13.88 21.08
C TYR A 161 -12.37 -13.61 22.46
N ILE A 162 -13.05 -14.04 23.54
CA ILE A 162 -12.56 -13.90 24.92
C ILE A 162 -11.23 -14.64 25.11
N LYS A 163 -11.09 -15.86 24.58
CA LYS A 163 -9.84 -16.62 24.67
C LYS A 163 -8.66 -15.90 24.00
N LYS A 164 -8.92 -15.17 22.91
CA LYS A 164 -7.90 -14.47 22.13
C LYS A 164 -7.58 -13.07 22.66
N HIS A 165 -8.59 -12.34 23.13
CA HIS A 165 -8.49 -10.91 23.48
C HIS A 165 -8.64 -10.63 24.97
N GLY A 166 -9.08 -11.61 25.78
CA GLY A 166 -9.24 -11.49 27.24
C GLY A 166 -10.43 -10.61 27.68
N LYS A 167 -11.25 -10.13 26.75
CA LYS A 167 -12.40 -9.25 27.00
C LYS A 167 -13.53 -9.55 26.02
N LEU A 168 -14.76 -9.25 26.42
CA LEU A 168 -15.93 -9.26 25.53
C LEU A 168 -15.82 -8.13 24.49
N PRO A 169 -16.46 -8.26 23.31
CA PRO A 169 -16.58 -7.17 22.35
C PRO A 169 -17.24 -5.95 23.00
N GLU A 170 -16.77 -4.75 22.69
CA GLU A 170 -17.16 -3.49 23.37
C GLU A 170 -18.68 -3.28 23.43
N GLN A 171 -19.40 -3.58 22.34
CA GLN A 171 -20.86 -3.43 22.27
C GLN A 171 -21.63 -4.61 22.86
N ASN A 172 -20.96 -5.74 23.15
CA ASN A 172 -21.57 -6.84 23.90
C ASN A 172 -21.45 -6.64 25.41
N VAL A 173 -20.49 -5.83 25.88
CA VAL A 173 -20.33 -5.45 27.30
C VAL A 173 -21.44 -4.49 27.74
N GLU A 174 -21.84 -3.54 26.88
CA GLU A 174 -22.92 -2.58 27.16
C GLU A 174 -24.28 -3.26 27.43
N LEU A 175 -24.48 -4.53 27.02
CA LEU A 175 -25.72 -5.29 27.28
C LEU A 175 -25.74 -6.02 28.63
N GLU A 176 -24.59 -6.21 29.29
CA GLU A 176 -24.51 -6.83 30.62
C GLU A 176 -24.71 -5.83 31.77
N GLU A 177 -24.42 -4.54 31.55
CA GLU A 177 -24.59 -3.50 32.59
C GLU A 177 -26.06 -3.15 32.87
N ASP A 178 -26.99 -3.45 31.95
CA ASP A 178 -28.43 -3.21 32.13
C ASP A 178 -29.16 -4.31 32.93
N LEU A 179 -28.44 -5.32 33.42
CA LEU A 179 -29.00 -6.46 34.18
C LEU A 179 -28.59 -6.50 35.66
N TYR A 180 -27.97 -5.44 36.18
CA TYR A 180 -27.58 -5.31 37.60
C TYR A 180 -28.12 -4.06 38.29
#